data_AF-U2K847-F1
#
_entry.id   AF-U2K847-F1
#
_cell.length_a   1.000
_cell.length_b   1.000
_cell.length_c   1.000
_cell.angle_alpha   90.00
_cell.angle_beta   90.00
_cell.angle_gamma   90.00
#
_symmetry.space_group_name_H-M   'P 1'
#
loop_
_entity.id
_entity.type
_entity.pdbx_description
1 polymer ?
#
loop_
_entity_poly.entity_id
_entity_poly.type
_entity_poly.pdbx_seq_one_letter_code
_entity_poly.pdbx_strand_id
1 'polypeptide(L)'
;MLESLEGKRVTTLPHPKDYNTWRNRLSDADYEAIEDDLNRRIDAGDIHTAGWMPGSDWTDTVFEPIYHTACRKNITHAAMFFGLIVFKVFMDRPEKWIFGRFEKDGKDIGSITYFQP
;
A
#
# COMPACT_ATOMS: atom_id res chain seq x y z
N MET A 1 1.57 -12.81 5.86
CA MET A 1 0.24 -13.19 6.34
C MET A 1 -0.32 -11.99 7.08
N LEU A 2 -1.36 -11.38 6.51
CA LEU A 2 -1.98 -10.19 7.09
C LEU A 2 -3.17 -10.56 7.97
N GLU A 3 -3.26 -9.94 9.15
CA GLU A 3 -4.36 -10.12 10.11
C GLU A 3 -4.96 -8.77 10.52
N SER A 4 -6.26 -8.75 10.84
CA SER A 4 -6.88 -7.62 11.54
C SER A 4 -6.45 -7.58 13.01
N LEU A 5 -6.76 -6.47 13.70
CA LEU A 5 -6.58 -6.34 15.16
C LEU A 5 -7.29 -7.44 15.98
N GLU A 6 -8.31 -8.08 15.41
CA GLU A 6 -9.05 -9.19 16.03
C GLU A 6 -8.39 -10.57 15.78
N GLY A 7 -7.23 -10.61 15.11
CA GLY A 7 -6.54 -11.85 14.75
C GLY A 7 -7.17 -12.60 13.57
N LYS A 8 -8.09 -11.96 12.82
CA LYS A 8 -8.69 -12.58 11.63
C LYS A 8 -7.74 -12.43 10.45
N ARG A 9 -7.31 -13.56 9.89
CA ARG A 9 -6.52 -13.59 8.65
C ARG A 9 -7.29 -12.96 7.50
N VAL A 10 -6.64 -12.04 6.80
CA VAL A 10 -7.17 -11.42 5.58
C VAL A 10 -6.61 -12.13 4.37
N THR A 11 -7.50 -12.57 3.49
CA THR A 11 -7.16 -13.28 2.24
C THR A 11 -7.77 -12.62 1.00
N THR A 12 -8.51 -11.53 1.18
CA THR A 12 -9.19 -10.80 0.12
C THR A 12 -8.80 -9.34 0.16
N LEU A 13 -8.47 -8.78 -1.01
CA LEU A 13 -8.19 -7.36 -1.14
C LEU A 13 -9.50 -6.55 -1.06
N PRO A 14 -9.55 -5.42 -0.34
CA PRO A 14 -10.66 -4.47 -0.47
C PRO A 14 -10.68 -3.86 -1.88
N HIS A 15 -11.87 -3.47 -2.36
CA HIS A 15 -12.04 -2.85 -3.69
C HIS A 15 -11.35 -3.60 -4.85
N PRO A 16 -11.53 -4.93 -5.00
CA PRO A 16 -10.77 -5.73 -5.97
C PRO A 16 -11.04 -5.30 -7.42
N LYS A 17 -12.22 -4.77 -7.71
CA LYS A 17 -12.57 -4.26 -9.05
C LYS A 17 -11.74 -3.04 -9.43
N ASP A 18 -11.59 -2.09 -8.50
CA ASP A 18 -10.83 -0.87 -8.73
C ASP A 18 -9.33 -1.20 -8.84
N TYR A 19 -8.84 -2.04 -7.93
CA TYR A 19 -7.47 -2.57 -7.98
C TYR A 19 -7.15 -3.21 -9.34
N ASN A 20 -7.96 -4.18 -9.78
CA ASN A 20 -7.73 -4.88 -11.06
C ASN A 20 -7.79 -3.90 -12.24
N THR A 21 -8.71 -2.93 -12.19
CA THR A 21 -8.85 -1.92 -13.24
C THR A 21 -7.60 -1.05 -13.37
N TRP A 22 -7.02 -0.61 -12.26
CA TRP A 22 -5.82 0.23 -12.27
C TRP A 22 -4.55 -0.59 -12.53
N ARG A 23 -4.45 -1.79 -11.95
CA ARG A 23 -3.32 -2.72 -12.19
C ARG A 23 -3.18 -3.11 -13.65
N ASN A 24 -4.30 -3.35 -14.35
CA ASN A 24 -4.30 -3.70 -15.78
C ASN A 24 -3.83 -2.56 -16.71
N ARG A 25 -3.62 -1.36 -16.17
CA ARG A 25 -3.10 -0.21 -16.92
C ARG A 25 -1.61 0.01 -16.70
N LEU A 26 -1.02 -0.60 -15.67
CA LEU A 26 0.42 -0.61 -15.45
C LEU A 26 1.05 -1.74 -16.25
N SER A 27 2.30 -1.51 -16.69
CA SER A 27 3.12 -2.63 -17.15
C SER A 27 3.47 -3.53 -15.96
N ASP A 28 3.79 -4.79 -16.25
CA ASP A 28 4.25 -5.69 -15.19
C ASP A 28 5.57 -5.22 -14.57
N ALA A 29 6.47 -4.64 -15.38
CA ALA A 29 7.73 -4.09 -14.91
C ALA A 29 7.54 -2.88 -13.96
N ASP A 30 6.61 -1.97 -14.26
CA ASP A 30 6.30 -0.85 -13.36
C ASP A 30 5.76 -1.36 -12.03
N TYR A 31 4.88 -2.36 -12.09
CA TYR A 31 4.27 -2.91 -10.89
C TYR A 31 5.28 -3.69 -10.03
N GLU A 32 6.15 -4.48 -10.66
CA GLU A 32 7.25 -5.19 -9.98
C GLU A 32 8.20 -4.20 -9.28
N ALA A 33 8.58 -3.11 -9.96
CA ALA A 33 9.42 -2.06 -9.36
C ALA A 33 8.77 -1.38 -8.13
N ILE A 34 7.44 -1.21 -8.14
CA ILE A 34 6.68 -0.71 -6.99
C ILE A 34 6.72 -1.74 -5.85
N GLU A 35 6.48 -3.02 -6.13
CA GLU A 35 6.52 -4.08 -5.11
C GLU A 35 7.91 -4.22 -4.49
N ASP A 36 8.97 -4.17 -5.29
CA ASP A 36 10.35 -4.25 -4.83
C ASP A 36 10.71 -3.08 -3.91
N ASP A 37 10.36 -1.84 -4.28
CA ASP A 37 10.63 -0.67 -3.43
C ASP A 37 9.83 -0.73 -2.13
N LEU A 38 8.57 -1.17 -2.17
CA LEU A 38 7.75 -1.35 -0.97
C LEU A 38 8.33 -2.44 -0.06
N ASN A 39 8.71 -3.61 -0.60
CA ASN A 39 9.33 -4.67 0.20
C ASN A 39 10.63 -4.20 0.85
N ARG A 40 11.50 -3.50 0.11
CA ARG A 40 12.73 -2.91 0.66
C ARG A 40 12.45 -1.94 1.81
N ARG A 41 11.39 -1.13 1.72
CA ARG A 41 10.98 -0.22 2.81
C ARG A 41 10.45 -1.01 4.00
N ILE A 42 9.64 -2.04 3.75
CA ILE A 42 9.04 -2.89 4.78
C ILE A 42 10.13 -3.62 5.56
N ASP A 43 11.14 -4.16 4.88
CA ASP A 43 12.26 -4.88 5.50
C ASP A 43 13.13 -3.99 6.42
N ALA A 44 12.99 -2.67 6.34
CA ALA A 44 13.77 -1.71 7.14
C ALA A 44 13.17 -1.42 8.54
N GLY A 45 12.04 -2.03 8.90
CA GLY A 45 11.48 -1.87 10.25
C GLY A 45 10.18 -2.61 10.48
N ASP A 46 9.69 -2.57 11.72
CA ASP A 46 8.57 -3.42 12.16
C ASP A 46 7.23 -2.67 12.20
N ILE A 47 7.21 -1.37 11.89
CA ILE A 47 6.00 -0.52 11.88
C ILE A 47 6.03 0.39 10.66
N HIS A 48 4.97 0.35 9.85
CA HIS A 48 4.84 1.12 8.61
C HIS A 48 3.46 1.74 8.47
N THR A 49 3.41 3.03 8.18
CA THR A 49 2.16 3.74 7.88
C THR A 49 2.08 3.98 6.37
N ALA A 50 1.06 3.42 5.72
CA ALA A 50 0.93 3.45 4.25
C ALA A 50 1.11 4.85 3.67
N GLY A 51 0.40 5.84 4.23
CA GLY A 51 0.44 7.22 3.72
C GLY A 51 1.79 7.90 3.85
N TRP A 52 2.73 7.35 4.63
CA TRP A 52 4.08 7.89 4.81
C TRP A 52 5.12 7.18 3.94
N MET A 53 4.83 5.96 3.48
CA MET A 53 5.78 5.15 2.70
C MET A 53 6.26 5.82 1.41
N PRO A 54 5.42 6.47 0.59
CA PRO A 54 5.86 6.99 -0.71
C PRO A 54 6.42 8.41 -0.64
N GLY A 55 6.33 9.08 0.51
CA GLY A 55 6.61 10.52 0.61
C GLY A 55 5.54 11.39 -0.05
N SER A 56 5.80 12.70 -0.11
CA SER A 56 4.84 13.71 -0.59
C SER A 56 4.94 14.02 -2.08
N ASP A 57 6.05 13.66 -2.74
CA ASP A 57 6.29 13.90 -4.16
C ASP A 57 6.73 12.59 -4.82
N TRP A 58 6.03 12.20 -5.88
CA TRP A 58 6.25 10.94 -6.60
C TRP A 58 6.95 11.16 -7.94
N THR A 59 7.31 12.39 -8.28
CA THR A 59 8.04 12.73 -9.51
C THR A 59 9.37 11.99 -9.55
N ASP A 60 9.68 11.35 -10.69
CA ASP A 60 10.90 10.56 -10.88
C ASP A 60 11.05 9.39 -9.89
N THR A 61 9.94 8.90 -9.33
CA THR A 61 9.91 7.70 -8.47
C THR A 61 9.18 6.54 -9.14
N VAL A 62 9.37 5.32 -8.62
CA VAL A 62 8.61 4.14 -9.07
C VAL A 62 7.10 4.28 -8.88
N PHE A 63 6.63 5.25 -8.08
CA PHE A 63 5.20 5.49 -7.83
C PHE A 63 4.57 6.43 -8.88
N GLU A 64 5.35 7.15 -9.68
CA GLU A 64 4.83 8.09 -10.68
C GLU A 64 3.82 7.45 -11.66
N PRO A 65 4.04 6.22 -12.18
CA PRO A 65 3.11 5.56 -13.08
C PRO A 65 1.72 5.29 -12.47
N ILE A 66 1.60 5.20 -11.15
CA ILE A 66 0.31 5.06 -10.46
C ILE A 66 -0.56 6.28 -10.79
N TYR A 67 -0.01 7.48 -10.63
CA TYR A 67 -0.75 8.71 -10.88
C TYR A 67 -0.95 8.94 -12.38
N HIS A 68 0.12 8.89 -13.19
CA HIS A 68 0.05 9.27 -14.60
C HIS A 68 -0.66 8.22 -15.47
N THR A 69 -0.32 6.94 -15.30
CA THR A 69 -0.74 5.86 -16.20
C THR A 69 -1.97 5.14 -15.65
N ALA A 70 -1.90 4.62 -14.42
CA ALA A 70 -2.98 3.79 -13.87
C ALA A 70 -4.24 4.60 -13.58
N CYS A 71 -4.06 5.74 -12.90
CA CYS A 71 -5.14 6.59 -12.42
C CYS A 71 -5.43 7.79 -13.31
N ARG A 72 -4.72 7.94 -14.44
CA ARG A 72 -4.95 8.99 -15.46
C ARG A 72 -5.00 10.40 -14.87
N LYS A 73 -4.02 10.71 -14.02
CA LYS A 73 -3.87 11.99 -13.32
C LYS A 73 -5.00 12.31 -12.33
N ASN A 74 -5.67 11.29 -11.79
CA ASN A 74 -6.62 11.45 -10.69
C ASN A 74 -5.93 11.15 -9.35
N ILE A 75 -5.72 12.19 -8.54
CA ILE A 75 -5.01 12.10 -7.26
C ILE A 75 -5.74 11.19 -6.27
N THR A 76 -7.07 11.30 -6.18
CA THR A 76 -7.88 10.46 -5.27
C THR A 76 -7.75 8.98 -5.61
N HIS A 77 -7.85 8.64 -6.89
CA HIS A 77 -7.66 7.26 -7.34
C HIS A 77 -6.22 6.80 -7.14
N ALA A 78 -5.22 7.67 -7.37
CA ALA A 78 -3.81 7.32 -7.17
C ALA A 78 -3.52 7.00 -5.70
N ALA A 79 -4.02 7.81 -4.78
CA ALA A 79 -3.89 7.58 -3.34
C ALA A 79 -4.57 6.27 -2.90
N MET A 80 -5.80 6.03 -3.40
CA MET A 80 -6.51 4.78 -3.11
C MET A 80 -5.78 3.57 -3.70
N PHE A 81 -5.34 3.64 -4.95
CA PHE A 81 -4.64 2.54 -5.60
C PHE A 81 -3.33 2.22 -4.89
N PHE A 82 -2.53 3.23 -4.55
CA PHE A 82 -1.32 3.05 -3.76
C PHE A 82 -1.61 2.34 -2.43
N GLY A 83 -2.64 2.76 -1.70
CA GLY A 83 -3.06 2.08 -0.47
C GLY A 83 -3.43 0.61 -0.67
N LEU A 84 -4.08 0.28 -1.80
CA LEU A 84 -4.40 -1.11 -2.16
C LEU A 84 -3.16 -1.93 -2.53
N ILE A 85 -2.17 -1.33 -3.19
CA ILE A 85 -0.89 -2.01 -3.50
C ILE A 85 -0.15 -2.32 -2.20
N VAL A 86 -0.01 -1.35 -1.29
CA VAL A 86 0.62 -1.59 0.02
C VAL A 86 -0.10 -2.71 0.77
N PHE A 87 -1.44 -2.69 0.79
CA PHE A 87 -2.23 -3.75 1.43
C PHE A 87 -1.98 -5.12 0.79
N LYS A 88 -1.90 -5.18 -0.54
CA LYS A 88 -1.61 -6.41 -1.29
C LYS A 88 -0.22 -6.96 -0.95
N VAL A 89 0.81 -6.10 -0.93
CA VAL A 89 2.17 -6.47 -0.55
C VAL A 89 2.18 -7.11 0.84
N PHE A 90 1.62 -6.45 1.86
CA PHE A 90 1.54 -7.04 3.21
C PHE A 90 0.73 -8.34 3.27
N MET A 91 -0.33 -8.46 2.46
CA MET A 91 -1.14 -9.68 2.37
C MET A 91 -0.32 -10.87 1.83
N ASP A 92 0.56 -10.64 0.86
CA ASP A 92 1.34 -11.67 0.17
C ASP A 92 2.62 -12.09 0.90
N ARG A 93 3.12 -11.25 1.79
CA ARG A 93 4.33 -11.54 2.57
C ARG A 93 4.20 -12.82 3.40
N PRO A 94 5.29 -13.55 3.65
CA PRO A 94 5.24 -14.77 4.47
C PRO A 94 5.09 -14.47 5.97
N GLU A 95 5.66 -13.37 6.46
CA GLU A 95 5.66 -13.02 7.89
C GLU A 95 4.30 -12.57 8.37
N LYS A 96 4.04 -12.67 9.67
CA LYS A 96 2.82 -12.13 10.27
C LYS A 96 2.89 -10.61 10.34
N TRP A 97 1.84 -9.95 9.85
CA TRP A 97 1.62 -8.52 9.97
C TRP A 97 0.20 -8.25 10.45
N ILE A 98 0.03 -7.23 11.28
CA ILE A 98 -1.26 -6.75 11.76
C ILE A 98 -1.48 -5.34 11.24
N PHE A 99 -2.71 -5.01 10.82
CA PHE A 99 -3.03 -3.65 10.37
C PHE A 99 -4.15 -3.00 11.18
N GLY A 100 -4.14 -1.67 11.24
CA GLY A 100 -5.17 -0.89 11.93
C GLY A 100 -5.15 0.59 11.57
N ARG A 101 -6.13 1.31 12.12
CA ARG A 101 -6.18 2.78 12.15
C ARG A 101 -5.74 3.23 13.54
N PHE A 102 -4.92 4.27 13.59
CA PHE A 102 -4.36 4.77 14.83
C PHE A 102 -4.31 6.29 14.83
N GLU A 103 -4.15 6.84 16.03
CA GLU A 103 -3.94 8.26 16.26
C GLU A 103 -2.48 8.53 16.61
N LYS A 104 -2.01 9.73 16.25
CA LYS A 104 -0.74 10.30 16.70
C LYS A 104 -1.03 11.70 17.25
N ASP A 105 -0.63 11.96 18.49
CA ASP A 105 -0.83 13.24 19.18
C ASP A 105 -2.31 13.69 19.20
N GLY A 106 -3.23 12.73 19.39
CA GLY A 106 -4.68 12.96 19.42
C GLY A 106 -5.32 13.26 18.06
N LYS A 107 -4.62 12.97 16.95
CA LYS A 107 -5.11 13.12 15.58
C LYS A 107 -5.02 11.81 14.83
N ASP A 108 -6.07 11.46 14.09
CA ASP A 108 -6.06 10.30 13.18
C ASP A 108 -4.91 10.44 12.16
N ILE A 109 -4.12 9.38 12.00
CA ILE A 109 -3.01 9.32 11.04
C ILE A 109 -3.50 9.39 9.59
N GLY A 110 -4.78 9.16 9.33
CA GLY A 110 -5.44 9.28 8.03
C GLY A 110 -5.16 8.14 7.06
N SER A 111 -4.20 7.26 7.38
CA SER A 111 -3.85 6.06 6.61
C SER A 111 -3.80 4.79 7.49
N ILE A 112 -3.62 3.62 6.89
CA ILE A 112 -3.49 2.35 7.61
C ILE A 112 -2.05 2.21 8.10
N THR A 113 -1.88 1.77 9.34
CA THR A 113 -0.58 1.36 9.89
C THR A 113 -0.52 -0.15 10.01
N TYR A 114 0.62 -0.71 9.64
CA TYR A 114 0.97 -2.13 9.70
C TYR A 114 2.09 -2.31 10.72
N PHE A 115 2.04 -3.38 11.49
CA PHE A 115 3.09 -3.70 12.46
C PHE A 115 3.29 -5.21 12.63
N GLN A 116 4.52 -5.60 12.94
CA GLN A 116 4.85 -6.97 13.34
C GLN A 116 4.80 -7.10 14.87
N PRO A 117 4.15 -8.15 15.39
CA PRO A 117 4.14 -8.46 16.82
C PRO A 117 5.41 -9.17 17.30
#